data_AF-A0AA88TBV1-F1
#
_entry.id   AF-A0AA88TBV1-F1
#
_cell.length_a   1.000
_cell.length_b   1.000
_cell.length_c   1.000
_cell.angle_alpha   90.00
_cell.angle_beta   90.00
_cell.angle_gamma   90.00
#
_symmetry.space_group_name_H-M   'P 1'
#
loop_
_entity.id
_entity.type
_entity.pdbx_description
1 polymer ?
#
loop_
_entity_poly.entity_id
_entity_poly.type
_entity_poly.pdbx_seq_one_letter_code
_entity_poly.pdbx_strand_id
1 'polypeptide(L)'
;MHAFSEFLKSEYSEENILFWLACEEYKKITCRTEMTCEANRIYSEFVQTEAPRQINIDCKTRATISKNISEPELATFEMAQAQIYRLMTRDSYPRFLKSDIYQALLQK
;
A
#
# COMPACT_ATOMS: atom_id res chain seq x y z
N MET A 1 3.81 -0.71 14.76
CA MET A 1 3.81 -0.05 13.44
C MET A 1 5.17 0.58 13.11
N HIS A 2 5.79 1.41 13.97
CA HIS A 2 7.07 2.08 13.67
C HIS A 2 8.22 1.15 13.25
N ALA A 3 8.43 0.06 14.00
CA ALA A 3 9.51 -0.89 13.70
C ALA A 3 9.39 -1.59 12.34
N PHE A 4 8.15 -1.88 11.90
CA PHE A 4 7.90 -2.49 10.61
C PHE A 4 8.14 -1.50 9.47
N SER A 5 7.77 -0.22 9.66
CA SER A 5 8.06 0.85 8.70
C SER A 5 9.56 1.11 8.55
N GLU A 6 10.33 1.07 9.64
CA GLU A 6 11.79 1.21 9.60
C GLU A 6 12.47 0.03 8.90
N PHE A 7 11.98 -1.20 9.14
CA PHE A 7 12.47 -2.38 8.43
C PHE A 7 12.18 -2.30 6.92
N LEU A 8 10.95 -1.94 6.54
CA LEU A 8 10.59 -1.76 5.13
C LEU A 8 11.39 -0.64 4.46
N LYS A 9 11.70 0.45 5.18
CA LYS A 9 12.63 1.50 4.72
C LYS A 9 14.03 0.94 4.43
N SER A 10 14.53 0.09 5.32
CA SER A 10 15.86 -0.54 5.15
C SER A 10 15.91 -1.49 3.95
N GLU A 11 14.77 -2.08 3.55
CA GLU A 11 14.65 -2.95 2.38
C GLU A 11 14.09 -2.22 1.14
N TYR A 12 13.97 -0.88 1.15
CA TYR A 12 13.38 -0.10 0.05
C TYR A 12 11.99 -0.61 -0.38
N SER A 13 11.17 -1.05 0.58
CA SER A 13 9.83 -1.62 0.37
C SER A 13 8.73 -0.91 1.15
N GLU A 14 9.01 0.33 1.60
CA GLU A 14 8.09 1.15 2.39
C GLU A 14 6.83 1.57 1.63
N GLU A 15 6.86 1.61 0.31
CA GLU A 15 5.72 1.91 -0.55
C GLU A 15 4.54 0.97 -0.30
N ASN A 16 4.81 -0.30 0.07
CA ASN A 16 3.79 -1.30 0.31
C ASN A 16 2.93 -0.98 1.54
N ILE A 17 3.57 -0.60 2.66
CA ILE A 17 2.84 -0.25 3.88
C ILE A 17 2.17 1.13 3.75
N LEU A 18 2.82 2.08 3.07
CA LEU A 18 2.26 3.40 2.82
C LEU A 18 1.00 3.32 1.96
N PHE A 19 1.03 2.53 0.88
CA PHE A 19 -0.14 2.27 0.06
C PHE A 19 -1.26 1.60 0.86
N TRP A 20 -0.93 0.59 1.66
CA TRP A 20 -1.93 -0.11 2.46
C TRP A 20 -2.62 0.83 3.46
N LEU A 21 -1.87 1.69 4.14
CA LEU A 21 -2.40 2.71 5.05
C LEU A 21 -3.26 3.74 4.31
N ALA A 22 -2.81 4.21 3.13
CA ALA A 22 -3.59 5.13 2.32
C ALA A 22 -4.95 4.52 1.89
N CYS A 23 -4.98 3.22 1.58
CA CYS A 23 -6.23 2.51 1.29
C CYS A 23 -7.16 2.43 2.52
N GLU A 24 -6.62 2.22 3.72
CA GLU A 24 -7.43 2.19 4.94
C GLU A 24 -8.03 3.56 5.28
N GLU A 25 -7.29 4.65 5.07
CA GLU A 25 -7.84 6.01 5.21
C GLU A 25 -8.88 6.30 4.12
N TYR A 26 -8.60 5.92 2.87
CA TYR A 26 -9.52 6.08 1.76
C TYR A 26 -10.89 5.44 2.01
N LYS A 27 -10.93 4.26 2.64
CA LYS A 27 -12.19 3.57 2.99
C LYS A 27 -13.05 4.32 4.01
N LYS A 28 -12.49 5.25 4.78
CA LYS A 28 -13.22 6.05 5.77
C LYS A 28 -13.88 7.28 5.14
N ILE A 29 -13.53 7.62 3.90
CA ILE A 29 -14.04 8.79 3.20
C ILE A 29 -15.48 8.54 2.77
N THR A 30 -16.39 9.42 3.18
CA THR A 30 -17.82 9.37 2.83
C THR A 30 -18.19 10.41 1.78
N CYS A 31 -17.40 11.48 1.64
CA CYS A 31 -17.62 12.53 0.65
C CYS A 31 -17.09 12.12 -0.73
N ARG A 32 -17.94 12.13 -1.76
CA ARG A 32 -17.57 11.73 -3.13
C ARG A 32 -16.45 12.61 -3.73
N THR A 33 -16.46 13.91 -3.45
CA THR A 33 -15.42 14.83 -3.96
C THR A 33 -14.07 14.50 -3.34
N GLU A 34 -14.03 14.34 -2.01
CA GLU A 34 -12.82 13.98 -1.28
C GLU A 34 -12.30 12.59 -1.70
N MET A 35 -13.21 11.63 -1.88
CA MET A 35 -12.90 10.29 -2.37
C MET A 35 -12.23 10.37 -3.74
N THR A 36 -12.76 11.19 -4.64
CA THR A 36 -12.17 11.35 -5.98
C THR A 36 -10.77 11.99 -5.90
N CYS A 37 -10.60 13.02 -5.08
CA CYS A 37 -9.29 13.65 -4.87
C CYS A 37 -8.27 12.66 -4.29
N GLU A 38 -8.64 11.92 -3.25
CA GLU A 38 -7.76 10.99 -2.57
C GLU A 38 -7.45 9.76 -3.45
N ALA A 39 -8.43 9.25 -4.19
CA ALA A 39 -8.19 8.19 -5.16
C ALA A 39 -7.14 8.60 -6.20
N ASN A 40 -7.28 9.79 -6.79
CA ASN A 40 -6.31 10.30 -7.76
C ASN A 40 -4.92 10.49 -7.15
N ARG A 41 -4.84 10.96 -5.90
CA ARG A 41 -3.59 11.05 -5.14
C ARG A 41 -2.91 9.69 -5.02
N ILE A 42 -3.64 8.69 -4.48
CA ILE A 42 -3.16 7.31 -4.32
C ILE A 42 -2.74 6.72 -5.66
N TYR A 43 -3.53 6.96 -6.72
CA TYR A 43 -3.21 6.46 -8.05
C TYR A 43 -1.90 7.03 -8.58
N SER A 44 -1.71 8.35 -8.52
CA SER A 44 -0.50 9.01 -9.02
C SER A 44 0.77 8.65 -8.22
N GLU A 45 0.63 8.39 -6.91
CA GLU A 45 1.75 8.12 -6.02
C GLU A 45 2.18 6.65 -6.05
N PHE A 46 1.22 5.72 -6.19
CA PHE A 46 1.47 4.28 -6.01
C PHE A 46 1.13 3.42 -7.23
N VAL A 47 0.11 3.76 -8.04
CA VAL A 47 -0.46 2.83 -9.03
C VAL A 47 -0.07 3.15 -10.48
N GLN A 48 0.04 4.44 -10.82
CA GLN A 48 0.39 4.89 -12.15
C GLN A 48 1.75 4.30 -12.58
N THR A 49 1.90 4.05 -13.88
CA THR A 49 3.20 3.68 -14.45
C THR A 49 4.21 4.80 -14.17
N GLU A 50 5.41 4.45 -13.70
CA GLU A 50 6.45 5.42 -13.31
C GLU A 50 6.10 6.29 -12.09
N ALA A 51 5.12 5.86 -11.28
CA ALA A 51 4.83 6.51 -10.02
C ALA A 51 6.06 6.51 -9.10
N PRO A 52 6.29 7.58 -8.32
CA PRO A 52 7.49 7.71 -7.47
C PRO A 52 7.59 6.60 -6.41
N ARG A 53 6.45 6.03 -5.99
CA ARG A 53 6.35 4.92 -5.03
C ARG A 53 5.55 3.76 -5.64
N GLN A 54 5.83 3.43 -6.90
CA GLN A 54 5.08 2.42 -7.65
C GLN A 54 5.04 1.07 -6.92
N ILE A 55 3.84 0.60 -6.61
CA ILE A 55 3.65 -0.70 -5.94
C ILE A 55 3.72 -1.86 -6.92
N ASN A 56 4.15 -3.02 -6.41
CA ASN A 56 4.26 -4.26 -7.17
C ASN A 56 2.91 -5.02 -7.20
N ILE A 57 2.06 -4.65 -8.17
CA ILE A 57 0.78 -5.32 -8.46
C ILE A 57 0.74 -5.81 -9.91
N ASP A 58 -0.11 -6.81 -10.18
CA ASP A 58 -0.27 -7.35 -11.52
C ASP A 58 -0.91 -6.35 -12.50
N CYS A 59 -0.58 -6.50 -13.78
CA CYS A 59 -1.05 -5.59 -14.84
C CYS A 59 -2.59 -5.50 -14.90
N LYS A 60 -3.30 -6.59 -14.58
CA LYS A 60 -4.76 -6.62 -14.58
C LYS A 60 -5.34 -5.70 -13.51
N THR A 61 -4.85 -5.81 -12.26
CA THR A 61 -5.32 -4.94 -11.17
C THR A 61 -5.02 -3.47 -11.48
N ARG A 62 -3.83 -3.17 -11.99
CA ARG A 62 -3.46 -1.81 -12.40
C ARG A 62 -4.40 -1.24 -13.46
N ALA A 63 -4.70 -2.03 -14.50
CA ALA A 63 -5.62 -1.62 -15.56
C ALA A 63 -7.05 -1.39 -15.03
N THR A 64 -7.53 -2.24 -14.13
CA THR A 64 -8.84 -2.07 -13.48
C THR A 64 -8.90 -0.75 -12.69
N ILE A 65 -7.90 -0.46 -11.87
CA ILE A 65 -7.83 0.79 -11.11
C ILE A 65 -7.79 1.99 -12.06
N SER A 66 -6.95 1.93 -13.10
CA SER A 66 -6.81 3.00 -14.10
C SER A 66 -8.12 3.32 -14.81
N LYS A 67 -8.98 2.31 -15.03
CA LYS A 67 -10.30 2.49 -15.63
C LYS A 67 -11.31 3.08 -14.65
N ASN A 68 -11.25 2.68 -13.39
CA ASN A 68 -12.23 3.09 -12.37
C ASN A 68 -11.85 4.42 -11.70
N ILE A 69 -10.65 4.95 -11.93
CA ILE A 69 -10.17 6.17 -11.26
C ILE A 69 -10.97 7.43 -11.61
N SER A 70 -11.68 7.43 -12.75
CA SER A 70 -12.58 8.52 -13.13
C SER A 70 -13.84 8.59 -12.26
N GLU A 71 -14.30 7.45 -11.76
CA GLU A 71 -15.45 7.33 -10.87
C GLU A 71 -15.13 6.31 -9.77
N PRO A 72 -14.31 6.71 -8.77
CA PRO A 72 -13.79 5.77 -7.80
C PRO A 72 -14.86 5.43 -6.77
N GLU A 73 -14.87 4.16 -6.37
CA GLU A 73 -15.68 3.58 -5.30
C GLU A 73 -14.80 3.15 -4.13
N LEU A 74 -15.39 2.81 -2.99
CA LEU A 74 -14.67 2.27 -1.82
C LEU A 74 -13.85 1.01 -2.16
N ALA A 75 -14.34 0.20 -3.11
CA ALA A 75 -13.69 -1.03 -3.56
C ALA A 75 -12.57 -0.81 -4.59
N THR A 76 -12.33 0.43 -5.05
CA THR A 76 -11.36 0.74 -6.13
C THR A 76 -9.99 0.11 -5.90
N PHE A 77 -9.50 0.16 -4.66
CA PHE A 77 -8.17 -0.33 -4.30
C PHE A 77 -8.16 -1.70 -3.60
N GLU A 78 -9.32 -2.34 -3.35
CA GLU A 78 -9.38 -3.58 -2.55
C GLU A 78 -8.50 -4.70 -3.11
N MET A 79 -8.54 -4.91 -4.43
CA MET A 79 -7.73 -5.95 -5.08
C MET A 79 -6.23 -5.67 -4.94
N ALA A 80 -5.80 -4.43 -5.17
CA ALA A 80 -4.40 -4.05 -5.00
C ALA A 80 -3.97 -4.15 -3.54
N GLN A 81 -4.80 -3.68 -2.61
CA GLN A 81 -4.52 -3.73 -1.18
C GLN A 81 -4.36 -5.17 -0.69
N ALA A 82 -5.19 -6.10 -1.17
CA ALA A 82 -5.07 -7.52 -0.87
C ALA A 82 -3.78 -8.13 -1.43
N GLN A 83 -3.35 -7.75 -2.64
CA GLN A 83 -2.08 -8.20 -3.21
C GLN A 83 -0.89 -7.70 -2.40
N ILE A 84 -0.89 -6.42 -2.04
CA ILE A 84 0.18 -5.80 -1.25
C ILE A 84 0.25 -6.38 0.16
N TYR A 85 -0.90 -6.65 0.78
CA TYR A 85 -0.94 -7.35 2.06
C TYR A 85 -0.34 -8.76 1.95
N ARG A 86 -0.66 -9.52 0.89
CA ARG A 86 -0.05 -10.83 0.64
C ARG A 86 1.44 -10.74 0.37
N LEU A 87 1.89 -9.72 -0.35
CA LEU A 87 3.31 -9.47 -0.62
C LEU A 87 4.06 -9.22 0.70
N MET A 88 3.57 -8.28 1.51
CA MET A 88 4.16 -7.96 2.81
C MET A 88 4.17 -9.18 3.74
N THR A 89 3.09 -9.95 3.81
CA THR A 89 3.00 -11.13 4.71
C THR A 89 3.85 -12.31 4.27
N ARG A 90 4.11 -12.48 2.96
CA ARG A 90 4.94 -13.57 2.44
C ARG A 90 6.43 -13.22 2.40
N ASP A 91 6.77 -11.96 2.18
CA ASP A 91 8.15 -11.55 1.91
C ASP A 91 8.75 -10.77 3.08
N SER A 92 8.21 -9.59 3.37
CA SER A 92 8.77 -8.68 4.37
C SER A 92 8.49 -9.12 5.81
N TYR A 93 7.35 -9.75 6.08
CA TYR A 93 6.92 -10.11 7.43
C TYR A 93 7.77 -11.25 8.05
N PRO A 94 8.08 -12.36 7.35
CA PRO A 94 8.97 -13.38 7.88
C PRO A 94 10.40 -12.88 8.07
N ARG A 95 10.88 -11.97 7.21
CA ARG A 95 12.19 -11.33 7.35
C ARG A 95 12.22 -10.34 8.50
N PHE A 96 11.16 -9.56 8.68
CA PHE A 96 10.99 -8.67 9.83
C PHE A 96 11.08 -9.44 11.14
N LEU A 97 10.37 -10.57 11.28
CA LEU A 97 10.44 -11.43 12.47
C LEU A 97 11.85 -11.98 12.76
N LYS A 98 12.68 -12.14 11.71
CA LYS A 98 14.08 -12.58 11.82
C LYS A 98 15.07 -11.42 11.91
N SER A 99 14.64 -10.19 11.72
CA SER A 99 15.50 -9.01 11.70
C SER A 99 15.92 -8.62 13.12
N ASP A 100 17.12 -8.04 13.21
CA ASP A 100 17.65 -7.50 14.47
C ASP A 100 16.73 -6.42 15.07
N ILE A 101 15.96 -5.71 14.23
CA ILE A 101 14.97 -4.70 14.65
C ILE A 101 13.85 -5.34 15.49
N TYR A 102 13.33 -6.50 15.07
CA TYR A 102 12.30 -7.20 15.83
C TYR A 102 12.87 -7.91 17.06
N GLN A 103 14.07 -8.50 16.94
CA GLN A 103 14.76 -9.10 18.09
C GLN A 103 15.09 -8.07 19.18
N ALA A 104 15.46 -6.85 18.80
CA ALA A 104 15.69 -5.74 19.74
C ALA A 104 14.41 -5.28 20.46
N LEU A 105 13.22 -5.48 19.87
CA LEU A 105 11.93 -5.20 20.52
C LEU A 105 11.50 -6.28 21.50
N LEU A 106 11.91 -7.54 21.28
CA LEU A 106 11.63 -8.66 22.19
C LEU A 106 12.52 -8.67 23.44
N GLN A 107 13.66 -7.96 23.39
CA GLN A 107 14.58 -7.83 24.53
C GLN A 107 14.22 -6.67 25.49
N LYS A 108 13.00 -6.12 25.40
CA LYS A 108 12.48 -5.10 26.31
C LYS A 108 11.31 -5.61 27.14
#